data_AF-A0A961X8U9-F1
#
_entry.id   AF-A0A961X8U9-F1
#
_cell.length_a   1.000
_cell.length_b   1.000
_cell.length_c   1.000
_cell.angle_alpha   90.00
_cell.angle_beta   90.00
_cell.angle_gamma   90.00
#
_symmetry.space_group_name_H-M   'P 1'
#
loop_
_entity.id
_entity.type
_entity.pdbx_description
1 polymer ?
#
loop_
_entity_poly.entity_id
_entity_poly.type
_entity_poly.pdbx_seq_one_letter_code
_entity_poly.pdbx_strand_id
1 'polypeptide(L)'
;MSGSKPCSFLPAVNDHHRQSKKQPYRESDHAALKKLITPMRGFKSFDSAKDALRAIEAVRMIKRGHVVNKAPGVIGEICFIENLFEKAE
;
A
#
# COMPACT_ATOMS: atom_id res chain seq x y z
N MET A 1 -43.85 -21.09 53.51
CA MET A 1 -42.51 -21.73 53.49
C MET A 1 -42.53 -22.85 52.46
N SER A 2 -41.37 -23.16 51.88
CA SER A 2 -41.14 -24.00 50.68
C SER A 2 -41.52 -23.26 49.37
N GLY A 3 -40.64 -23.01 48.41
CA GLY A 3 -39.31 -23.57 48.18
C GLY A 3 -39.36 -24.37 46.89
N SER A 4 -38.93 -23.76 45.78
CA SER A 4 -38.25 -24.42 44.67
C SER A 4 -38.10 -23.44 43.50
N LYS A 5 -36.91 -22.82 43.40
CA LYS A 5 -36.32 -22.66 42.08
C LYS A 5 -35.64 -23.98 41.76
N PRO A 6 -35.85 -24.58 40.59
CA PRO A 6 -34.79 -25.31 39.95
C PRO A 6 -34.41 -24.61 38.66
N CYS A 7 -33.17 -24.15 38.64
CA CYS A 7 -32.44 -23.83 37.43
C CYS A 7 -32.45 -25.06 36.51
N SER A 8 -33.15 -25.00 35.37
CA SER A 8 -32.80 -25.79 34.18
C SER A 8 -31.91 -24.90 33.32
N PHE A 9 -30.59 -25.00 33.45
CA PHE A 9 -29.74 -25.94 32.71
C PHE A 9 -29.83 -25.74 31.18
N LEU A 10 -29.09 -24.73 30.71
CA LEU A 10 -28.17 -24.66 29.54
C LEU A 10 -28.64 -25.18 28.15
N PRO A 11 -28.05 -24.70 27.03
CA PRO A 11 -26.76 -24.02 26.94
C PRO A 11 -26.81 -22.63 26.29
N ALA A 12 -25.83 -21.82 26.67
CA ALA A 12 -25.34 -20.74 25.83
C ALA A 12 -25.04 -21.33 24.44
N VAL A 13 -25.79 -20.88 23.44
CA VAL A 13 -25.39 -21.06 22.05
C VAL A 13 -23.98 -20.49 21.92
N ASN A 14 -23.02 -21.36 21.64
CA ASN A 14 -21.68 -20.94 21.26
C ASN A 14 -21.84 -20.13 19.98
N ASP A 15 -21.79 -18.81 20.10
CA ASP A 15 -21.42 -17.95 18.98
C ASP A 15 -19.96 -18.24 18.64
N HIS A 16 -19.71 -19.37 17.98
CA HIS A 16 -18.54 -19.57 17.15
C HIS A 16 -18.68 -18.71 15.89
N HIS A 17 -18.89 -17.41 16.08
CA HIS A 17 -18.62 -16.44 15.04
C HIS A 17 -17.10 -16.37 14.91
N ARG A 18 -16.55 -17.29 14.10
CA ARG A 18 -15.18 -17.21 13.60
C ARG A 18 -15.09 -15.89 12.84
N GLN A 19 -14.71 -14.83 13.54
CA GLN A 19 -14.16 -13.65 12.89
C GLN A 19 -12.91 -14.15 12.19
N SER A 20 -13.05 -14.50 10.91
CA SER A 20 -11.93 -14.66 10.02
C SER A 20 -11.26 -13.29 10.02
N LYS A 21 -10.25 -13.13 10.87
CA LYS A 21 -9.43 -11.93 10.93
C LYS A 21 -8.78 -11.82 9.56
N LYS A 22 -9.44 -11.13 8.63
CA LYS A 22 -8.82 -10.73 7.37
C LYS A 22 -7.63 -9.88 7.78
N GLN A 23 -6.44 -10.34 7.41
CA GLN A 23 -5.23 -9.69 7.85
C GLN A 23 -5.15 -8.31 7.20
N PRO A 24 -5.25 -7.22 7.97
CA PRO A 24 -5.37 -5.87 7.40
C PRO A 24 -4.16 -5.50 6.53
N TYR A 25 -3.00 -6.12 6.77
CA TYR A 25 -1.80 -5.91 5.94
C TYR A 25 -1.99 -6.41 4.50
N ARG A 26 -2.60 -7.59 4.28
CA ARG A 26 -2.78 -8.15 2.93
C ARG A 26 -3.73 -7.30 2.10
N GLU A 27 -4.78 -6.79 2.73
CA GLU A 27 -5.75 -5.91 2.08
C GLU A 27 -5.15 -4.53 1.78
N SER A 28 -4.37 -3.99 2.72
CA SER A 28 -3.61 -2.74 2.55
C SER A 28 -2.57 -2.84 1.43
N ASP A 29 -1.79 -3.91 1.42
CA ASP A 29 -0.76 -4.17 0.40
C ASP A 29 -1.39 -4.33 -0.98
N HIS A 30 -2.51 -5.05 -1.07
CA HIS A 30 -3.28 -5.17 -2.31
C HIS A 30 -3.83 -3.82 -2.78
N ALA A 31 -4.31 -2.98 -1.85
CA ALA A 31 -4.77 -1.63 -2.16
C ALA A 31 -3.62 -0.72 -2.62
N ALA A 32 -2.44 -0.83 -2.01
CA ALA A 32 -1.24 -0.08 -2.40
C ALA A 32 -0.78 -0.49 -3.81
N LEU A 33 -0.75 -1.78 -4.11
CA LEU A 33 -0.42 -2.31 -5.43
C LEU A 33 -1.45 -1.86 -6.48
N LYS A 34 -2.75 -1.94 -6.17
CA LYS A 34 -3.79 -1.42 -7.07
C LYS A 34 -3.64 0.08 -7.33
N LYS A 35 -3.35 0.89 -6.30
CA LYS A 35 -3.11 2.34 -6.49
C LYS A 35 -1.90 2.61 -7.38
N LEU A 36 -0.89 1.74 -7.36
CA LEU A 36 0.28 1.84 -8.22
C LEU A 36 -0.05 1.45 -9.67
N ILE A 37 -0.77 0.34 -9.88
CA ILE A 37 -1.00 -0.25 -11.23
C ILE A 37 -2.20 0.37 -11.96
N THR A 38 -3.24 0.83 -11.24
CA THR A 38 -4.47 1.36 -11.86
C THR A 38 -4.24 2.55 -12.80
N PRO A 39 -3.47 3.59 -12.42
CA PRO A 39 -3.12 4.66 -13.36
C PRO A 39 -2.32 4.16 -14.57
N MET A 40 -1.69 2.97 -14.46
CA MET A 40 -0.86 2.40 -15.51
C MET A 40 -1.65 1.77 -16.65
N ARG A 41 -2.87 1.32 -16.39
CA ARG A 41 -3.70 0.61 -17.38
C ARG A 41 -4.18 1.50 -18.53
N GLY A 42 -4.02 2.82 -18.41
CA GLY A 42 -4.33 3.78 -19.47
C GLY A 42 -3.15 4.12 -20.39
N PHE A 43 -1.95 3.60 -20.13
CA PHE A 43 -0.78 3.91 -20.97
C PHE A 43 -0.82 3.17 -22.30
N LYS A 44 -0.44 3.87 -23.37
CA LYS A 44 -0.39 3.34 -24.73
C LYS A 44 0.73 2.32 -24.95
N SER A 45 1.78 2.33 -24.13
CA SER A 45 2.94 1.43 -24.22
C SER A 45 3.52 1.05 -22.86
N PHE A 46 4.24 -0.06 -22.82
CA PHE A 46 4.92 -0.53 -21.60
C PHE A 46 6.07 0.40 -21.20
N ASP A 47 6.78 1.00 -22.16
CA ASP A 47 7.84 1.96 -21.85
C ASP A 47 7.31 3.22 -21.18
N SER A 48 6.18 3.76 -21.66
CA SER A 48 5.51 4.89 -21.00
C SER A 48 5.08 4.54 -19.57
N ALA A 49 4.63 3.30 -19.34
CA ALA A 49 4.32 2.82 -18.01
C ALA A 49 5.58 2.70 -17.12
N LYS A 50 6.67 2.16 -17.65
CA LYS A 50 7.95 2.02 -16.95
C LYS A 50 8.49 3.39 -16.51
N ASP A 51 8.43 4.38 -17.39
CA ASP A 51 8.92 5.73 -17.12
C ASP A 51 8.06 6.47 -16.10
N ALA A 52 6.73 6.28 -16.13
CA ALA A 52 5.84 6.81 -15.10
C ALA A 52 6.12 6.20 -13.71
N LEU A 53 6.43 4.90 -13.61
CA LEU A 53 6.82 4.28 -12.33
C LEU A 53 8.13 4.87 -11.81
N ARG A 54 9.14 5.03 -12.68
CA ARG A 54 10.41 5.68 -12.34
C ARG A 54 10.17 7.09 -11.80
N ALA A 55 9.32 7.88 -12.46
CA ALA A 55 8.96 9.23 -12.02
C ALA A 55 8.29 9.25 -10.64
N ILE A 56 7.31 8.36 -10.41
CA ILE A 56 6.59 8.27 -9.14
C ILE A 56 7.54 7.90 -8.00
N GLU A 57 8.44 6.95 -8.22
CA GLU A 57 9.44 6.54 -7.24
C GLU A 57 10.46 7.65 -6.98
N ALA A 58 10.94 8.33 -8.02
CA ALA A 58 11.84 9.48 -7.91
C ALA A 58 11.24 10.58 -7.01
N VAL A 59 9.99 10.98 -7.25
CA VAL A 59 9.30 11.97 -6.42
C VAL A 59 9.15 11.47 -4.97
N ARG A 60 8.84 10.19 -4.76
CA ARG A 60 8.76 9.61 -3.41
C ARG A 60 10.12 9.64 -2.69
N MET A 61 11.20 9.36 -3.40
CA MET A 61 12.56 9.38 -2.86
C MET A 61 13.01 10.80 -2.51
N ILE A 62 12.72 11.78 -3.37
CA ILE A 62 12.98 13.21 -3.12
C ILE A 62 12.21 13.66 -1.87
N LYS A 63 10.90 13.41 -1.81
CA LYS A 63 10.06 13.82 -0.67
C LYS A 63 10.47 13.18 0.65
N ARG A 64 11.06 11.99 0.62
CA ARG A 64 11.56 11.28 1.81
C ARG A 64 13.01 11.65 2.16
N GLY A 65 13.70 12.42 1.32
CA GLY A 65 15.12 12.73 1.49
C GLY A 65 16.04 11.52 1.29
N HIS A 66 15.57 10.46 0.64
CA HIS A 66 16.30 9.19 0.47
C HIS A 66 17.20 9.16 -0.79
N VAL A 67 17.41 10.31 -1.45
CA VAL A 67 18.28 10.38 -2.63
C VAL A 67 19.74 10.43 -2.16
N VAL A 68 20.42 9.29 -2.19
CA VAL A 68 21.83 9.14 -1.82
C VAL A 68 22.69 9.64 -2.98
N ASN A 69 23.68 10.50 -2.69
CA ASN A 69 24.61 11.12 -3.66
C ASN A 69 24.07 12.26 -4.55
N LYS A 70 22.97 12.95 -4.18
CA LYS A 70 22.62 14.22 -4.86
C LYS A 70 23.30 15.42 -4.20
N ALA A 71 23.58 16.45 -5.00
CA ALA A 71 23.90 17.76 -4.45
C ALA A 71 22.72 18.28 -3.59
N PRO A 72 22.96 18.89 -2.42
CA PRO A 72 21.89 19.39 -1.57
C PRO A 72 21.07 20.48 -2.29
N GLY A 73 19.77 20.53 -1.99
CA GLY A 73 18.85 21.52 -2.55
C GLY A 73 18.20 21.13 -3.89
N VAL A 74 17.50 22.11 -4.47
CA VAL A 74 16.65 21.93 -5.68
C VAL A 74 17.49 21.54 -6.90
N ILE A 75 18.72 22.03 -7.03
CA ILE A 75 19.61 21.72 -8.15
C ILE A 75 19.92 20.22 -8.22
N GLY A 76 20.17 19.57 -7.08
CA GLY A 76 20.38 18.12 -7.08
C GLY A 76 19.12 17.30 -7.36
N GLU A 77 17.93 17.85 -7.13
CA GLU A 77 16.66 17.21 -7.50
C GLU A 77 16.45 17.26 -9.01
N ILE A 78 16.74 18.41 -9.62
CA ILE A 78 16.67 18.59 -11.08
C ILE A 78 17.65 17.63 -11.76
N CYS A 79 18.93 17.64 -11.34
CA CYS A 79 19.95 16.76 -11.89
C CYS A 79 19.60 15.27 -11.72
N PHE A 80 18.99 14.89 -10.59
CA PHE A 80 18.54 13.52 -10.37
C PHE A 80 17.42 13.10 -11.34
N ILE A 81 16.47 13.99 -11.61
CA ILE A 81 15.38 13.74 -12.56
C ILE A 81 15.93 13.67 -13.99
N GLU A 82 16.83 14.56 -14.39
CA GLU A 82 17.46 14.55 -15.72
C GLU A 82 18.18 13.22 -15.98
N ASN A 83 19.03 12.78 -15.06
CA ASN A 83 19.73 11.49 -15.12
C ASN A 83 18.79 10.28 -15.19
N LEU A 84 17.57 10.40 -14.67
CA LEU A 84 16.58 9.31 -14.68
C LEU A 84 16.01 9.07 -16.08
N PHE A 85 15.89 10.12 -16.89
CA PHE A 85 15.29 10.09 -18.22
C PHE A 85 16.30 10.10 -19.37
N GLU A 86 17.55 10.54 -19.15
CA GLU A 86 18.63 10.39 -20.16
C GLU A 86 18.95 8.92 -20.50
N LYS A 87 18.67 7.98 -19.59
CA LYS A 87 18.84 6.53 -19.81
C LYS A 87 17.63 5.83 -20.43
N ALA A 88 16.60 6.58 -20.82
CA ALA A 88 15.35 6.02 -21.35
C ALA A 88 15.24 6.05 -22.88
N GLU A 89 16.23 6.63 -23.59
CA GLU A 89 16.36 6.57 -25.06
C GLU A 89 17.15 5.33 -25.55
#